data_AF-A0A8S3Z3X7-F1
#
_entry.id   AF-A0A8S3Z3X7-F1
#
_cell.length_a   1.000
_cell.length_b   1.000
_cell.length_c   1.000
_cell.angle_alpha   90.00
_cell.angle_beta   90.00
_cell.angle_gamma   90.00
#
_symmetry.space_group_name_H-M   'P 1'
#
loop_
_entity.id
_entity.type
_entity.pdbx_description
1 polymer ?
#
loop_
_entity_poly.entity_id
_entity_poly.type
_entity_poly.pdbx_seq_one_letter_code
_entity_poly.pdbx_strand_id
1 'polypeptide(L)'
;MFRWSKKKKAVAGSEADSIPNQVTQRFTVNLPTGQKTVLRVSPLTILGDAVISACKEKGLELELDRYVLQLPKKPGIPIDPRATILQAGVQEINLVSRENADRHYAMSMPDLSKMPPSANDPHSFGQLNGQPKKKRGFLSFLQKKDKKFKT
;
A
#
# COMPACT_ATOMS: atom_id res chain seq x y z
N MET A 1 1.85 65.59 1.78
CA MET A 1 2.06 64.76 2.99
C MET A 1 0.82 63.89 3.21
N PHE A 2 0.68 62.72 2.57
CA PHE A 2 -0.38 61.76 2.92
C PHE A 2 0.11 60.33 2.70
N ARG A 3 -0.01 59.54 3.77
CA ARG A 3 0.59 58.23 4.00
C ARG A 3 -0.20 57.12 3.30
N TRP A 4 0.53 56.33 2.55
CA TRP A 4 0.17 54.99 2.11
C TRP A 4 -0.09 54.08 3.33
N SER A 5 -1.19 53.32 3.34
CA SER A 5 -1.28 52.16 4.24
C SER A 5 -2.01 50.99 3.55
N LYS A 6 -1.21 50.01 3.13
CA LYS A 6 -1.64 48.70 2.62
C LYS A 6 -2.06 47.84 3.80
N LYS A 7 -3.33 47.50 3.89
CA LYS A 7 -3.82 46.46 4.82
C LYS A 7 -3.67 45.09 4.15
N LYS A 8 -2.49 44.48 4.27
CA LYS A 8 -2.30 43.06 3.97
C LYS A 8 -2.88 42.24 5.14
N LYS A 9 -3.95 41.50 4.89
CA LYS A 9 -4.42 40.42 5.76
C LYS A 9 -3.40 39.30 5.69
N ALA A 10 -2.57 39.15 6.71
CA ALA A 10 -1.77 37.94 6.88
C ALA A 10 -2.72 36.83 7.36
N VAL A 11 -2.93 35.83 6.50
CA VAL A 11 -3.45 34.53 6.93
C VAL A 11 -2.29 33.86 7.65
N ALA A 12 -2.43 33.71 8.97
CA ALA A 12 -1.48 32.99 9.80
C ALA A 12 -1.36 31.55 9.29
N GLY A 13 -0.26 31.26 8.60
CA GLY A 13 0.22 29.91 8.44
C GLY A 13 0.58 29.41 9.83
N SER A 14 -0.08 28.34 10.26
CA SER A 14 0.30 27.57 11.44
C SER A 14 1.65 26.90 11.15
N GLU A 15 2.73 27.65 11.31
CA GLU A 15 4.07 27.12 11.47
C GLU A 15 4.03 26.32 12.78
N ALA A 16 4.20 25.01 12.66
CA ALA A 16 4.19 24.10 13.77
C ALA A 16 5.41 24.39 14.65
N ASP A 17 5.19 25.19 15.70
CA ASP A 17 6.09 25.28 16.86
C ASP A 17 6.24 23.87 17.46
N SER A 18 7.27 23.14 16.99
CA SER A 18 7.68 21.88 17.60
C SER A 18 8.30 22.17 18.96
N ILE A 19 7.48 22.13 20.01
CA ILE A 19 7.94 22.19 21.39
C ILE A 19 8.99 21.07 21.59
N PRO A 20 10.26 21.39 21.90
CA PRO A 20 11.40 20.47 21.75
C PRO A 20 11.44 19.28 22.72
N ASN A 21 10.44 19.09 23.59
CA ASN A 21 10.44 18.06 24.63
C ASN A 21 9.21 17.13 24.63
N GLN A 22 8.40 17.11 23.57
CA GLN A 22 7.32 16.13 23.50
C GLN A 22 7.87 14.75 23.12
N VAL A 23 7.60 13.75 23.97
CA VAL A 23 7.86 12.34 23.63
C VAL A 23 7.06 12.02 22.37
N THR A 24 7.77 11.90 21.25
CA THR A 24 7.18 11.53 19.96
C THR A 24 7.56 10.11 19.63
N GLN A 25 6.61 9.38 19.05
CA GLN A 25 6.86 8.04 18.51
C GLN A 25 6.67 8.04 17.00
N ARG A 26 7.33 7.08 16.37
CA ARG A 26 7.20 6.84 14.93
C ARG A 26 5.88 6.10 14.69
N PHE A 27 5.01 6.70 13.89
CA PHE A 27 3.72 6.13 13.49
C PHE A 27 3.68 6.00 11.98
N THR A 28 3.26 4.84 11.48
CA THR A 28 3.23 4.53 10.05
C THR A 28 1.79 4.42 9.57
N VAL A 29 1.46 5.14 8.50
CA VAL A 29 0.15 5.11 7.85
C VAL A 29 0.33 4.54 6.45
N ASN A 30 -0.30 3.39 6.20
CA ASN A 30 -0.37 2.81 4.86
C ASN A 30 -1.59 3.40 4.14
N LEU A 31 -1.34 4.05 3.02
CA LEU A 31 -2.33 4.77 2.23
C LEU A 31 -2.98 3.83 1.20
N PRO A 32 -4.22 4.13 0.77
CA PRO A 32 -4.94 3.31 -0.21
C PRO A 32 -4.25 3.25 -1.58
N THR A 33 -3.33 4.17 -1.88
CA THR A 33 -2.55 4.22 -3.13
C THR A 33 -1.36 3.26 -3.14
N GLY A 34 -1.19 2.43 -2.08
CA GLY A 34 -0.04 1.56 -1.91
C GLY A 34 1.23 2.28 -1.42
N GLN A 35 1.12 3.59 -1.14
CA GLN A 35 2.19 4.36 -0.52
C GLN A 35 2.11 4.24 1.01
N LYS A 36 3.23 4.49 1.69
CA LYS A 36 3.28 4.61 3.14
C LYS A 36 3.86 5.95 3.56
N THR A 37 3.28 6.53 4.59
CA THR A 37 3.77 7.77 5.21
C THR A 37 4.15 7.47 6.64
N VAL A 38 5.29 8.01 7.08
CA VAL A 38 5.80 7.85 8.44
C VAL A 38 5.77 9.21 9.10
N LEU A 39 5.06 9.32 10.21
CA LEU A 39 4.92 10.54 11.00
C LEU A 39 5.58 10.40 12.36
N ARG A 40 6.00 11.53 12.93
CA ARG A 40 6.36 11.64 14.35
C ARG A 40 5.20 12.31 15.08
N VAL A 41 4.56 11.56 15.96
CA VAL A 41 3.33 11.99 16.64
C VAL A 41 3.43 11.66 18.13
N SER A 42 2.69 12.42 18.94
CA SER A 42 2.56 12.12 20.37
C SER A 42 1.72 10.85 20.54
N PRO A 43 2.01 9.97 21.52
CA PRO A 43 1.14 8.84 21.85
C PRO A 43 -0.30 9.25 22.20
N LEU A 44 -0.50 10.50 22.64
CA LEU A 44 -1.80 11.07 22.99
C LEU A 44 -2.56 11.62 21.78
N THR A 45 -1.94 11.65 20.60
CA THR A 45 -2.61 12.10 19.37
C THR A 45 -3.74 11.14 18.99
N ILE A 46 -4.84 11.70 18.51
CA ILE A 46 -5.99 10.96 17.99
C ILE A 46 -5.62 10.33 16.65
N LEU A 47 -6.01 9.08 16.42
CA LEU A 47 -5.71 8.36 15.18
C LEU A 47 -6.23 9.08 13.94
N GLY A 48 -7.47 9.57 13.98
CA GLY A 48 -8.09 10.34 12.90
C GLY A 48 -7.24 11.55 12.50
N ASP A 49 -6.77 12.33 13.47
CA ASP A 49 -5.97 13.53 13.22
C ASP A 49 -4.61 13.19 12.59
N ALA A 50 -3.95 12.13 13.08
CA ALA A 50 -2.69 11.65 12.51
C ALA A 50 -2.84 11.15 11.06
N VAL A 51 -3.99 10.57 10.73
CA VAL A 51 -4.26 10.09 9.37
C VAL A 51 -4.64 11.25 8.45
N ILE A 52 -5.40 12.23 8.94
CA ILE A 52 -5.73 13.44 8.18
C ILE A 52 -4.46 14.21 7.82
N SER A 53 -3.51 14.36 8.76
CA SER A 53 -2.22 15.00 8.47
C SER A 53 -1.40 14.22 7.45
N ALA A 54 -1.29 12.89 7.59
CA ALA A 54 -0.61 12.02 6.63
C ALA A 54 -1.15 12.16 5.21
N CYS A 55 -2.47 12.31 5.07
CA CYS A 55 -3.13 12.40 3.77
C CYS A 55 -3.05 13.80 3.18
N LYS A 56 -3.14 14.84 4.00
CA LYS A 56 -2.91 16.23 3.58
C LYS A 56 -1.50 16.42 3.02
N GLU A 57 -0.48 15.82 3.65
CA GLU A 57 0.91 15.83 3.14
C GLU A 57 1.06 15.17 1.77
N LYS A 58 0.20 14.21 1.45
CA LYS A 58 0.22 13.47 0.17
C LYS A 58 -0.78 14.03 -0.85
N GLY A 59 -1.48 15.11 -0.54
CA GLY A 59 -2.52 15.67 -1.40
C GLY A 59 -3.74 14.75 -1.58
N LEU A 60 -3.99 13.86 -0.62
CA LEU A 60 -5.20 13.04 -0.59
C LEU A 60 -6.27 13.76 0.24
N GLU A 61 -7.38 14.10 -0.40
CA GLU A 61 -8.56 14.61 0.29
C GLU A 61 -9.26 13.44 0.99
N LEU A 62 -9.26 13.48 2.33
CA LEU A 62 -9.82 12.41 3.14
C LEU A 62 -11.28 12.70 3.44
N GLU A 63 -12.18 12.08 2.69
CA GLU A 63 -13.58 11.96 3.09
C GLU A 63 -13.70 10.82 4.10
N LEU A 64 -13.82 11.16 5.40
CA LEU A 64 -13.87 10.18 6.50
C LEU A 64 -14.95 9.10 6.30
N ASP A 65 -16.00 9.35 5.52
CA ASP A 65 -17.08 8.38 5.27
C ASP A 65 -16.70 7.29 4.24
N ARG A 66 -15.71 7.58 3.39
CA ARG A 66 -15.23 6.65 2.35
C ARG A 66 -14.09 5.76 2.82
N TYR A 67 -13.49 6.05 3.97
CA TYR A 67 -12.30 5.34 4.43
C TYR A 67 -12.49 4.74 5.81
N VAL A 68 -11.84 3.60 6.03
CA VAL A 68 -11.85 2.86 7.28
C VAL A 68 -10.41 2.60 7.71
N LEU A 69 -10.17 2.77 9.01
CA LEU A 69 -8.89 2.46 9.63
C LEU A 69 -8.87 0.99 10.04
N GLN A 70 -7.82 0.27 9.66
CA GLN A 70 -7.65 -1.16 9.96
C GLN A 70 -6.25 -1.47 10.44
N LEU A 71 -6.11 -2.57 11.19
CA LEU A 71 -4.81 -3.08 11.60
C LEU A 71 -4.18 -3.89 10.46
N PRO A 72 -2.88 -3.73 10.19
CA PRO A 72 -2.19 -4.57 9.21
C PRO A 72 -2.16 -6.04 9.62
N LYS A 73 -2.08 -6.33 10.93
CA LYS A 73 -2.11 -7.70 11.47
C LYS A 73 -3.50 -8.34 11.52
N LYS A 74 -4.56 -7.52 11.47
CA LYS A 74 -5.96 -7.97 11.58
C LYS A 74 -6.82 -7.18 10.59
N PRO A 75 -6.69 -7.46 9.28
CA PRO A 75 -7.51 -6.82 8.26
C PRO A 75 -8.99 -7.15 8.49
N GLY A 76 -9.87 -6.22 8.11
CA GLY A 76 -11.33 -6.36 8.24
C GLY A 76 -11.93 -5.94 9.59
N ILE A 77 -11.12 -5.68 10.62
CA ILE A 77 -11.62 -5.10 11.87
C ILE A 77 -11.42 -3.58 11.83
N PRO A 78 -12.51 -2.77 11.80
CA PRO A 78 -12.39 -1.33 11.84
C PRO A 78 -11.90 -0.87 13.22
N ILE A 79 -11.02 0.13 13.22
CA ILE A 79 -10.54 0.81 14.43
C ILE A 79 -11.29 2.13 14.56
N ASP A 80 -11.67 2.47 15.79
CA ASP A 80 -12.28 3.77 16.07
C ASP A 80 -11.26 4.90 15.81
N PRO A 81 -11.54 5.82 14.87
CA PRO A 81 -10.66 6.96 14.59
C PRO A 81 -10.54 7.93 15.77
N ARG A 82 -11.45 7.88 16.75
CA ARG A 82 -11.43 8.75 17.95
C ARG A 82 -10.48 8.24 19.02
N ALA A 83 -9.99 7.01 18.91
CA ALA A 83 -9.02 6.47 19.85
C ALA A 83 -7.67 7.16 19.70
N THR A 84 -6.94 7.28 20.82
CA THR A 84 -5.55 7.74 20.79
C THR A 84 -4.62 6.62 20.34
N ILE A 85 -3.44 6.98 19.82
CA ILE A 85 -2.44 5.99 19.40
C ILE A 85 -2.02 5.09 20.57
N LEU A 86 -1.91 5.67 21.78
CA LEU A 86 -1.63 4.93 23.00
C LEU A 86 -2.73 3.92 23.34
N GLN A 87 -4.00 4.34 23.26
CA GLN A 87 -5.15 3.48 23.56
C GLN A 87 -5.29 2.34 22.56
N ALA A 88 -5.05 2.62 21.27
CA ALA A 88 -5.05 1.61 20.24
C ALA A 88 -3.82 0.69 20.33
N GLY A 89 -2.74 1.12 20.98
CA GLY A 89 -1.53 0.33 21.20
C GLY A 89 -0.79 -0.02 19.90
N VAL A 90 -0.91 0.82 18.88
CA VAL A 90 -0.46 0.51 17.51
C VAL A 90 0.54 1.52 16.99
N GLN A 91 1.52 1.04 16.23
CA GLN A 91 2.53 1.87 15.57
C GLN A 91 2.29 1.98 14.06
N GLU A 92 1.40 1.16 13.53
CA GLU A 92 1.10 1.07 12.10
C GLU A 92 -0.40 0.86 11.88
N ILE A 93 -0.96 1.59 10.92
CA ILE A 93 -2.38 1.50 10.54
C ILE A 93 -2.53 1.50 9.03
N ASN A 94 -3.56 0.79 8.55
CA ASN A 94 -3.95 0.78 7.15
C ASN A 94 -5.17 1.68 6.97
N LEU A 95 -5.07 2.60 6.03
CA LEU A 95 -6.19 3.37 5.51
C LEU A 95 -6.74 2.65 4.28
N VAL A 96 -7.94 2.08 4.39
CA VAL A 96 -8.58 1.30 3.33
C VAL A 96 -9.86 2.01 2.89
N SER A 97 -10.14 2.04 1.58
CA SER A 97 -11.46 2.48 1.09
C SER A 97 -12.53 1.52 1.60
N ARG A 98 -13.67 2.04 2.04
CA ARG A 98 -14.81 1.25 2.54
C ARG A 98 -15.28 0.21 1.52
N GLU A 99 -15.27 0.56 0.24
CA GLU A 99 -15.60 -0.35 -0.87
C GLU A 99 -14.63 -1.53 -0.97
N ASN A 100 -13.36 -1.32 -0.61
CA ASN A 100 -12.33 -2.35 -0.66
C ASN A 100 -12.26 -3.16 0.64
N ALA A 101 -12.61 -2.55 1.77
CA ALA A 101 -12.66 -3.22 3.07
C ALA A 101 -13.56 -4.47 3.02
N ASP A 102 -14.69 -4.39 2.31
CA ASP A 102 -15.63 -5.51 2.15
C ASP A 102 -15.16 -6.56 1.13
N ARG A 103 -14.33 -6.17 0.16
CA ARG A 103 -13.90 -7.03 -0.97
C ARG A 103 -12.74 -7.97 -0.62
N HIS A 104 -11.92 -7.64 0.36
CA HIS A 104 -10.70 -8.42 0.68
C HIS A 104 -10.99 -9.81 1.29
N TYR A 105 -12.23 -10.12 1.69
CA TYR A 105 -12.60 -11.45 2.18
C TYR A 105 -12.94 -12.46 1.07
N ALA A 106 -13.23 -12.02 -0.17
CA ALA A 106 -13.80 -12.87 -1.21
C ALA A 106 -12.83 -13.22 -2.36
N MET A 107 -11.58 -12.77 -2.31
CA MET A 107 -10.61 -12.89 -3.43
C MET A 107 -9.44 -13.83 -3.11
N SER A 108 -9.66 -14.86 -2.27
CA SER A 108 -8.73 -15.99 -2.20
C SER A 108 -8.88 -16.79 -3.50
N MET A 109 -7.84 -16.75 -4.32
CA MET A 109 -7.59 -17.54 -5.54
C MET A 109 -8.71 -18.50 -5.98
N PRO A 110 -9.26 -18.38 -7.21
CA PRO A 110 -9.99 -19.50 -7.79
C PRO A 110 -9.04 -20.71 -7.80
N ASP A 111 -9.48 -21.79 -7.17
CA ASP A 111 -8.74 -23.04 -7.08
C ASP A 111 -8.48 -23.58 -8.49
N LEU A 112 -7.27 -23.32 -9.01
CA LEU A 112 -6.81 -23.73 -10.34
C LEU A 112 -6.64 -25.27 -10.45
N SER A 113 -6.93 -26.04 -9.40
CA SER A 113 -6.88 -27.50 -9.45
C SER A 113 -8.09 -28.14 -10.16
N LYS A 114 -9.17 -27.39 -10.40
CA LYS A 114 -10.33 -27.90 -11.14
C LYS A 114 -10.15 -27.68 -12.63
N MET A 115 -9.45 -28.60 -13.28
CA MET A 115 -9.57 -28.79 -14.73
C MET A 115 -11.07 -28.96 -15.09
N PRO A 116 -11.57 -28.32 -16.16
CA PRO A 116 -12.91 -28.60 -16.64
C PRO A 116 -13.03 -30.11 -16.97
N PRO A 117 -14.18 -30.75 -16.72
CA PRO A 117 -14.40 -32.11 -17.19
C PRO A 117 -14.26 -32.08 -18.71
N SER A 118 -13.22 -32.75 -19.21
CA SER A 118 -13.01 -33.01 -20.62
C SER A 118 -14.27 -33.69 -21.15
N ALA A 119 -15.09 -32.94 -21.87
CA ALA A 119 -16.16 -33.51 -22.67
C ALA A 119 -15.48 -34.42 -23.69
N ASN A 120 -15.69 -35.72 -23.52
CA ASN A 120 -15.42 -36.72 -24.53
C ASN A 120 -16.24 -36.35 -25.78
N ASP A 121 -15.56 -36.10 -26.89
CA ASP A 121 -16.06 -36.55 -28.19
C ASP A 121 -14.90 -36.98 -29.10
N PRO A 122 -15.00 -38.17 -29.73
CA PRO A 122 -13.92 -38.75 -30.52
C PRO A 122 -14.09 -38.40 -32.00
N HIS A 123 -13.14 -37.66 -32.58
CA HIS A 123 -12.92 -37.70 -34.02
C HIS A 123 -11.43 -37.79 -34.33
N SER A 124 -10.99 -39.04 -34.55
CA SER A 124 -9.81 -39.39 -35.33
C SER A 124 -9.85 -38.69 -36.67
N PHE A 125 -8.78 -37.98 -37.05
CA PHE A 125 -8.16 -38.04 -38.38
C PHE A 125 -6.82 -37.29 -38.33
N GLY A 126 -5.72 -37.95 -38.73
CA GLY A 126 -4.45 -37.30 -39.08
C GLY A 126 -3.23 -37.79 -38.28
N GLN A 127 -2.65 -38.90 -38.71
CA GLN A 127 -1.30 -39.31 -38.32
C GLN A 127 -0.21 -38.41 -38.95
N LEU A 128 0.95 -38.38 -38.27
CA LEU A 128 2.33 -38.42 -38.78
C LEU A 128 3.28 -37.29 -38.35
N ASN A 129 4.41 -37.76 -37.84
CA ASN A 129 5.73 -37.15 -37.68
C ASN A 129 6.01 -36.25 -36.47
N GLY A 130 6.76 -36.87 -35.55
CA GLY A 130 7.36 -36.25 -34.39
C GLY A 130 8.43 -35.22 -34.73
N GLN A 131 8.40 -34.13 -33.97
CA GLN A 131 9.54 -33.27 -33.68
C GLN A 131 9.34 -32.77 -32.25
N PRO A 132 10.20 -33.13 -31.27
CA PRO A 132 10.12 -32.52 -29.94
C PRO A 132 10.52 -31.05 -30.06
N LYS A 133 9.55 -30.15 -29.86
CA LYS A 133 9.77 -28.71 -29.76
C LYS A 133 10.79 -28.42 -28.65
N LYS A 134 12.04 -28.19 -29.03
CA LYS A 134 13.12 -27.77 -28.12
C LYS A 134 12.72 -26.40 -27.53
N LYS A 135 12.28 -26.38 -26.27
CA LYS A 135 12.31 -25.17 -25.45
C LYS A 135 13.76 -24.69 -25.39
N ARG A 136 14.12 -23.68 -26.18
CA ARG A 136 15.37 -22.92 -25.97
C ARG A 136 15.28 -22.31 -24.57
N GLY A 137 15.98 -22.92 -23.62
CA GLY A 137 16.12 -22.38 -22.28
C GLY A 137 16.82 -21.01 -22.34
N PHE A 138 16.23 -20.03 -21.68
CA PHE A 138 16.71 -18.64 -21.57
C PHE A 138 17.99 -18.49 -20.71
N LEU A 139 18.76 -19.56 -20.52
CA LEU A 139 19.97 -19.59 -19.67
C LEU A 139 21.21 -20.00 -20.46
N SER A 140 21.38 -19.50 -21.69
CA SER A 140 22.62 -19.66 -22.46
C SER A 140 23.72 -18.65 -22.10
N PHE A 141 23.59 -17.91 -20.99
CA PHE A 141 24.58 -16.90 -20.57
C PHE A 141 25.67 -17.41 -19.62
N LEU A 142 25.71 -18.71 -19.28
CA LEU A 142 26.73 -19.29 -18.40
C LEU A 142 27.68 -20.30 -19.09
N GLN A 143 27.93 -20.14 -20.39
CA GLN A 143 29.00 -20.88 -21.07
C GLN A 143 29.97 -19.93 -21.77
N LYS A 144 30.86 -19.33 -20.99
CA LYS A 144 32.16 -18.85 -21.46
C LYS A 144 33.12 -18.76 -20.29
N LYS A 145 33.66 -19.92 -19.89
CA LYS A 145 34.89 -19.96 -19.10
C LYS A 145 35.74 -21.16 -19.50
N ASP A 146 36.01 -21.29 -20.80
CA ASP A 146 37.07 -22.17 -21.29
C ASP A 146 38.40 -21.43 -21.32
N LYS A 147 39.09 -21.57 -20.19
CA LYS A 147 40.49 -21.96 -20.05
C LYS A 147 41.20 -22.26 -21.39
N LYS A 148 42.13 -21.39 -21.79
CA LYS A 148 43.28 -21.78 -22.62
C LYS A 148 44.57 -21.52 -21.87
N PHE A 149 45.24 -22.61 -21.52
CA PHE A 149 46.68 -22.68 -21.26
C PHE A 149 47.42 -22.91 -22.58
N LYS A 150 48.75 -22.66 -22.52
CA LYS A 150 49.83 -22.87 -23.52
C LYS A 150 49.94 -21.76 -24.58
N THR A 151 51.13 -21.24 -24.90
CA THR A 151 52.52 -21.69 -24.66
C THR A 151 53.41 -20.45 -24.51
#